data_AF-A0A7U7Q7M9-F1
#
_entry.id   AF-A0A7U7Q7M9-F1
#
_cell.length_a   1.000
_cell.length_b   1.000
_cell.length_c   1.000
_cell.angle_alpha   90.00
_cell.angle_beta   90.00
_cell.angle_gamma   90.00
#
_symmetry.space_group_name_H-M   'P 1'
#
loop_
_entity.id
_entity.type
_entity.pdbx_description
1 polymer ?
#
loop_
_entity_poly.entity_id
_entity_poly.type
_entity_poly.pdbx_seq_one_letter_code
_entity_poly.pdbx_strand_id
1 'polypeptide(L)'
;MERLNYDTVIGADGIHSPVRTALFGAESPRFTGIVSFRSVVSTEKVKHIPEIEAFIKWGGDTPQKQIVTFPLNQRKETFIFATIGQESWTEKSWTSAGGSSRTP
;
A
#
# COMPACT_ATOMS: atom_id res chain seq x y z
N MET A 1 -12.35 15.89 32.47
CA MET A 1 -12.62 15.39 31.10
C MET A 1 -13.88 16.08 30.63
N GLU A 2 -13.81 16.84 29.54
CA GLU A 2 -14.98 17.55 29.00
C GLU A 2 -15.82 16.58 28.18
N ARG A 3 -17.15 16.60 28.37
CA ARG A 3 -18.09 15.72 27.69
C ARG A 3 -18.92 16.57 26.73
N LEU A 4 -18.82 16.27 25.45
CA LEU A 4 -19.52 16.97 24.38
C LEU A 4 -20.74 16.13 23.95
N ASN A 5 -21.87 16.79 23.69
CA ASN A 5 -23.09 16.17 23.21
C ASN A 5 -23.30 16.50 21.74
N TYR A 6 -23.63 15.50 20.94
CA TYR A 6 -23.87 15.62 19.50
C TYR A 6 -25.04 14.74 19.10
N ASP A 7 -25.80 15.14 18.08
CA ASP A 7 -26.89 14.32 17.54
C ASP A 7 -26.35 13.10 16.76
N THR A 8 -25.15 13.20 16.19
CA THR A 8 -24.50 12.13 15.43
C THR A 8 -22.97 12.32 15.43
N VAL A 9 -22.23 11.20 15.29
CA VAL A 9 -20.77 11.17 15.16
C VAL A 9 -20.39 10.31 13.94
N ILE A 10 -19.37 10.74 13.18
CA ILE A 10 -18.82 9.98 12.04
C ILE A 10 -17.40 9.50 12.39
N GLY A 11 -17.20 8.17 12.42
CA GLY A 11 -15.89 7.54 12.60
C GLY A 11 -15.11 7.47 11.29
N ALA A 12 -14.40 8.55 10.95
CA ALA A 12 -13.51 8.65 9.78
C ALA A 12 -12.01 8.71 10.18
N ASP A 13 -11.65 7.98 11.24
CA ASP A 13 -10.39 8.01 11.98
C ASP A 13 -9.37 6.92 11.55
N GLY A 14 -9.59 6.31 10.39
CA GLY A 14 -8.61 5.46 9.71
C GLY A 14 -8.44 4.05 10.28
N ILE A 15 -7.32 3.39 9.91
CA ILE A 15 -7.09 1.97 10.23
C ILE A 15 -6.87 1.72 11.73
N HIS A 16 -6.53 2.74 12.53
CA HIS A 16 -6.35 2.62 13.98
C HIS A 16 -7.53 3.20 14.78
N SER A 17 -8.73 3.19 14.19
CA SER A 17 -9.94 3.82 14.71
C SER A 17 -10.27 3.49 16.18
N PRO A 18 -10.16 4.47 17.12
CA PRO A 18 -10.78 4.36 18.43
C PRO A 18 -12.31 4.24 18.37
N VAL A 19 -12.98 4.87 17.40
CA VAL A 19 -14.45 4.78 17.27
C VAL A 19 -14.89 3.34 17.00
N ARG A 20 -14.22 2.65 16.07
CA ARG A 20 -14.48 1.23 15.75
C ARG A 20 -14.24 0.35 16.98
N THR A 21 -13.18 0.61 17.74
CA THR A 21 -12.87 -0.12 18.97
C THR A 21 -13.94 0.07 20.04
N ALA A 22 -14.44 1.29 20.22
CA ALA A 22 -15.48 1.59 21.20
C ALA A 22 -16.83 0.90 20.87
N LEU A 23 -17.13 0.71 19.58
CA LEU A 23 -18.38 0.08 19.12
C LEU A 23 -18.32 -1.45 19.07
N PHE A 24 -17.18 -2.03 18.69
CA PHE A 24 -17.06 -3.46 18.38
C PHE A 24 -15.99 -4.21 19.17
N GLY A 25 -15.23 -3.52 20.03
CA GLY A 25 -14.11 -4.09 20.77
C GLY A 25 -12.80 -4.11 19.99
N ALA A 26 -11.77 -4.72 20.60
CA ALA A 26 -10.44 -4.79 20.02
C ALA A 26 -10.40 -5.66 18.75
N GLU A 27 -9.69 -5.20 17.74
CA GLU A 27 -9.49 -5.94 16.50
C GLU A 27 -8.28 -6.89 16.55
N SER A 28 -8.34 -7.97 15.76
CA SER A 28 -7.21 -8.88 15.53
C SER A 28 -6.99 -9.10 14.03
N PRO A 29 -6.37 -8.14 13.31
CA PRO A 29 -6.09 -8.29 11.88
C PRO A 29 -5.12 -9.44 11.62
N ARG A 30 -5.43 -10.27 10.62
CA ARG A 30 -4.54 -11.35 10.18
C ARG A 30 -3.64 -10.86 9.04
N PHE A 31 -2.34 -11.05 9.19
CA PHE A 31 -1.39 -10.76 8.12
C PHE A 31 -1.65 -11.69 6.92
N THR A 32 -1.66 -11.14 5.71
CA THR A 32 -1.95 -11.89 4.49
C THR A 32 -0.75 -12.68 3.96
N GLY A 33 0.44 -12.49 4.55
CA GLY A 33 1.69 -13.06 4.04
C GLY A 33 2.25 -12.32 2.83
N ILE A 34 1.77 -11.10 2.55
CA ILE A 34 2.18 -10.29 1.39
C ILE A 34 2.54 -8.89 1.88
N VAL A 35 3.69 -8.40 1.42
CA VAL A 35 4.08 -6.99 1.55
C VAL A 35 3.99 -6.32 0.18
N SER A 36 3.58 -5.05 0.21
CA SER A 36 3.42 -4.21 -0.96
C SER A 36 4.35 -3.01 -0.90
N PHE A 37 5.19 -2.87 -1.92
CA PHE A 37 5.99 -1.69 -2.18
C PHE A 37 5.26 -0.78 -3.15
N ARG A 38 5.39 0.53 -2.96
CA ARG A 38 4.84 1.51 -3.89
C ARG A 38 5.79 2.68 -4.06
N SER A 39 5.84 3.21 -5.28
CA SER A 39 6.61 4.41 -5.60
C SER A 39 5.92 5.16 -6.72
N VAL A 40 6.20 6.46 -6.80
CA VAL A 40 5.93 7.28 -7.97
C VAL A 40 7.27 7.70 -8.54
N VAL A 41 7.46 7.50 -9.84
CA VAL A 41 8.68 7.91 -10.55
C VAL A 41 8.32 8.81 -11.72
N SER A 42 9.25 9.65 -12.16
CA SER A 42 9.08 10.38 -13.42
C SER A 42 9.04 9.39 -14.59
N THR A 43 8.02 9.49 -15.44
CA THR A 43 7.87 8.63 -16.63
C THR A 43 9.08 8.73 -17.56
N GLU A 44 9.68 9.92 -17.69
CA GLU A 44 10.89 10.12 -18.50
C GLU A 44 12.06 9.21 -18.11
N LYS A 45 12.19 8.89 -16.81
CA LYS A 45 13.27 8.01 -16.32
C LYS A 45 13.03 6.53 -16.69
N VAL A 46 11.78 6.16 -16.96
CA VAL A 46 11.37 4.77 -17.23
C VAL A 46 10.81 4.56 -18.65
N LYS A 47 10.87 5.58 -19.52
CA LYS A 47 10.35 5.52 -20.90
C LYS A 47 10.97 4.43 -21.79
N HIS A 48 12.12 3.90 -21.38
CA HIS A 48 12.79 2.81 -22.07
C HIS A 48 12.15 1.44 -21.80
N ILE A 49 11.28 1.34 -20.79
CA ILE A 49 10.51 0.12 -20.50
C ILE A 49 9.36 0.01 -21.52
N PRO A 50 9.22 -1.13 -22.21
CA PRO A 50 8.14 -1.33 -23.16
C PRO A 50 6.77 -1.09 -22.54
N GLU A 51 5.89 -0.41 -23.27
CA GLU A 51 4.49 -0.17 -22.91
C GLU A 51 4.27 0.54 -21.55
N ILE A 52 5.28 1.22 -21.00
CA ILE A 52 5.20 1.84 -19.66
C ILE A 52 4.07 2.88 -19.50
N GLU A 53 3.54 3.41 -20.60
CA GLU A 53 2.40 4.34 -20.61
C GLU A 53 1.03 3.64 -20.50
N ALA A 54 0.98 2.31 -20.56
CA ALA A 54 -0.23 1.54 -20.36
C ALA A 54 -0.45 1.15 -18.89
N PHE A 55 -1.67 0.72 -18.56
CA PHE A 55 -1.90 0.00 -17.32
C PHE A 55 -1.45 -1.46 -17.53
N ILE A 56 -0.39 -1.87 -16.85
CA ILE A 56 0.18 -3.21 -17.02
C ILE A 56 0.32 -3.90 -15.67
N LYS A 57 -0.07 -5.16 -15.65
CA LYS A 57 0.25 -6.10 -14.57
C LYS A 57 1.26 -7.12 -15.08
N TRP A 58 2.44 -7.10 -14.48
CA TRP A 58 3.53 -8.03 -14.71
C TRP A 58 3.46 -9.14 -13.64
N GLY A 59 3.23 -10.37 -14.07
CA GLY A 59 3.22 -11.53 -13.17
C GLY A 59 4.61 -12.10 -12.94
N GLY A 60 4.90 -12.51 -11.72
CA GLY A 60 6.09 -13.29 -11.38
C GLY A 60 5.85 -14.80 -11.45
N ASP A 61 6.85 -15.55 -10.99
CA ASP A 61 6.83 -17.02 -10.86
C ASP A 61 5.84 -17.55 -9.79
N THR A 62 5.37 -16.67 -8.92
CA THR A 62 4.49 -16.97 -7.78
C THR A 62 3.36 -15.95 -7.73
N PRO A 63 2.16 -16.32 -7.23
CA PRO A 63 1.03 -15.40 -7.15
C PRO A 63 1.28 -14.14 -6.32
N GLN A 64 2.23 -14.19 -5.38
CA GLN A 64 2.60 -13.08 -4.50
C GLN A 64 3.58 -12.12 -5.17
N LYS A 65 4.27 -12.51 -6.24
CA LYS A 65 5.19 -11.65 -6.99
C LYS A 65 4.45 -11.01 -8.16
N GLN A 66 4.21 -9.71 -8.08
CA GLN A 66 3.65 -8.95 -9.19
C GLN A 66 4.16 -7.52 -9.18
N ILE A 67 4.14 -6.88 -10.35
CA ILE A 67 4.31 -5.45 -10.49
C ILE A 67 3.11 -4.91 -11.24
N VAL A 68 2.54 -3.80 -10.79
CA VAL A 68 1.53 -3.03 -11.50
C VAL A 68 2.09 -1.65 -11.78
N THR A 69 2.06 -1.25 -13.05
CA THR A 69 2.49 0.08 -13.49
C THR A 69 1.35 0.77 -14.22
N PHE A 70 1.17 2.07 -13.99
CA PHE A 70 0.28 2.90 -14.79
C PHE A 70 0.64 4.39 -14.71
N PRO A 71 0.31 5.17 -15.75
CA PRO A 71 0.59 6.60 -15.76
C PRO A 71 -0.31 7.38 -14.78
N LEU A 72 0.27 8.40 -14.16
CA LEU A 72 -0.36 9.42 -13.35
C LEU A 72 -0.09 10.80 -13.96
N ASN A 73 -0.79 11.82 -13.45
CA ASN A 73 -0.46 13.23 -13.67
C ASN A 73 -0.22 13.56 -15.16
N GLN A 74 -1.23 13.27 -16.00
CA GLN A 74 -1.15 13.44 -17.46
C GLN A 74 0.08 12.74 -18.09
N ARG A 75 0.37 11.53 -17.61
CA ARG A 75 1.49 10.67 -18.03
C ARG A 75 2.90 11.17 -17.67
N LYS A 76 3.03 12.23 -16.89
CA LYS A 76 4.34 12.74 -16.42
C LYS A 76 4.98 11.85 -15.34
N GLU A 77 4.14 11.12 -14.62
CA GLU A 77 4.54 10.23 -13.55
C GLU A 77 4.06 8.81 -13.83
N THR A 78 4.81 7.82 -13.37
CA THR A 78 4.43 6.41 -13.41
C THR A 78 4.32 5.92 -11.98
N PHE A 79 3.14 5.42 -11.62
CA PHE A 79 2.94 4.70 -10.37
C PHE A 79 3.46 3.28 -10.52
N ILE A 80 4.18 2.81 -9.51
CA ILE A 80 4.68 1.43 -9.41
C ILE A 80 4.13 0.85 -8.12
N PHE A 81 3.49 -0.31 -8.22
CA PHE A 81 3.07 -1.13 -7.10
C PHE A 81 3.64 -2.52 -7.27
N ALA A 82 4.45 -2.99 -6.33
CA ALA A 82 5.06 -4.31 -6.38
C ALA A 82 4.69 -5.09 -5.13
N THR A 83 4.45 -6.40 -5.27
CA THR A 83 4.21 -7.28 -4.12
C THR A 83 5.23 -8.41 -4.06
N ILE A 84 5.51 -8.87 -2.85
CA ILE A 84 6.27 -10.09 -2.58
C ILE A 84 5.67 -10.82 -1.37
N GLY A 85 5.84 -12.14 -1.32
CA GLY A 85 5.51 -12.93 -0.14
C GLY A 85 6.45 -12.60 1.02
N GLN A 86 5.92 -12.56 2.24
CA GLN A 86 6.70 -12.38 3.47
C GLN A 86 6.10 -13.22 4.58
N GLU A 87 6.94 -13.87 5.38
CA GLU A 87 6.50 -14.82 6.41
C GLU A 87 5.82 -14.13 7.60
N SER A 88 6.28 -12.94 7.97
CA SER A 88 5.81 -12.25 9.18
C SER A 88 5.67 -10.75 8.99
N TRP A 89 4.83 -10.14 9.82
CA TRP A 89 4.67 -8.69 9.86
C TRP A 89 5.90 -8.04 10.49
N THR A 90 6.69 -7.28 9.73
CA THR A 90 7.87 -6.58 10.27
C THR A 90 7.61 -5.12 10.63
N GLU A 91 6.86 -4.36 9.83
CA GLU A 91 6.59 -2.93 10.11
C GLU A 91 5.32 -2.41 9.41
N LYS A 92 4.46 -1.64 10.11
CA LYS A 92 3.36 -0.86 9.52
C LYS A 92 3.84 0.58 9.33
N SER A 93 4.27 0.94 8.12
CA SER A 93 4.68 2.32 7.87
C SER A 93 4.42 2.73 6.44
N TRP A 94 3.96 3.96 6.28
CA TRP A 94 3.84 4.64 5.00
C TRP A 94 5.04 5.55 4.70
N THR A 95 5.93 5.74 5.67
CA THR A 95 7.06 6.69 5.63
C THR A 95 8.42 6.01 5.79
N SER A 96 8.45 4.73 6.15
CA SER A 96 9.70 3.97 6.27
C SER A 96 10.24 3.62 4.89
N ALA A 97 11.56 3.69 4.74
CA ALA A 97 12.21 3.28 3.51
C ALA A 97 11.97 1.79 3.26
N GLY A 98 11.70 1.42 2.01
CA GLY A 98 11.61 0.00 1.64
C GLY A 98 12.95 -0.68 1.87
N GLY A 99 12.97 -1.75 2.68
CA GLY A 99 14.14 -2.61 2.81
C GLY A 99 14.35 -3.42 1.54
N SER A 100 15.61 -3.59 1.10
CA SER A 100 15.94 -4.57 0.07
C SER A 100 16.05 -5.94 0.73
N SER A 101 15.15 -6.88 0.44
CA SER A 101 15.47 -8.30 0.63
C SER A 101 16.45 -8.70 -0.47
N ARG A 102 17.74 -8.43 -0.27
CA ARG A 102 18.77 -9.17 -1.00
C ARG A 102 18.74 -10.60 -0.46
N THR A 103 18.02 -11.48 -1.12
CA THR A 103 18.35 -12.91 -1.03
C THR A 103 19.72 -13.09 -1.71
N PRO A 104 20.67 -13.83 -1.12
CA PRO A 104 21.93 -14.17 -1.79
C PRO A 104 21.70 -14.86 -3.14
#